data_AF-A0A9Q3DFE0-F1
#
_entry.id   AF-A0A9Q3DFE0-F1
#
_cell.length_a   1.000
_cell.length_b   1.000
_cell.length_c   1.000
_cell.angle_alpha   90.00
_cell.angle_beta   90.00
_cell.angle_gamma   90.00
#
_symmetry.space_group_name_H-M   'P 1'
#
loop_
_entity.id
_entity.type
_entity.pdbx_description
1 polymer ?
#
loop_
_entity_poly.entity_id
_entity_poly.type
_entity_poly.pdbx_seq_one_letter_code
_entity_poly.pdbx_strand_id
1 'polypeptide(L)'
;MELPQCKKAHQTNPRSIFVRQRFTDLLKWFLGLPGVESAINEFRDKLSSNSCKLVDYNHSNAFHKSLSTNGKLNENSSSLQLNFSLFADWFNTLGNKISGKQVSLGVLALTCLNLPPTMQYKPQFT
;
A
#
# COMPACT_ATOMS: atom_id res chain seq x y z
N MET A 1 -48.01 22.86 2.45
CA MET A 1 -46.53 22.92 2.49
C MET A 1 -46.06 21.47 2.50
N GLU A 2 -45.84 20.88 1.32
CA GLU A 2 -45.45 19.47 1.19
C GLU A 2 -43.92 19.34 1.25
N LEU A 3 -43.43 18.41 2.07
CA LEU A 3 -42.01 18.09 2.16
C LEU A 3 -41.53 17.46 0.84
N PRO A 4 -40.34 17.83 0.33
CA PRO A 4 -39.82 17.23 -0.89
C PRO A 4 -39.55 15.73 -0.64
N GLN A 5 -40.26 14.88 -1.39
CA GLN A 5 -40.01 13.44 -1.38
C GLN A 5 -38.59 13.15 -1.86
N CYS A 6 -37.80 12.48 -1.03
CA CYS A 6 -36.49 11.95 -1.42
C CYS A 6 -36.70 10.90 -2.52
N LYS A 7 -36.25 11.20 -3.74
CA LYS A 7 -36.34 10.31 -4.90
C LYS A 7 -35.70 8.96 -4.55
N LYS A 8 -36.49 7.88 -4.58
CA LYS A 8 -35.98 6.51 -4.42
C LYS A 8 -34.96 6.23 -5.53
N ALA A 9 -33.77 5.76 -5.15
CA ALA A 9 -32.71 5.44 -6.11
C ALA A 9 -33.19 4.38 -7.13
N HIS A 10 -33.02 4.68 -8.42
CA HIS A 10 -33.29 3.76 -9.53
C HIS A 10 -32.35 2.55 -9.46
N GLN A 11 -32.81 1.35 -9.85
CA GLN A 11 -32.01 0.10 -9.77
C GLN A 11 -30.69 0.12 -10.58
N THR A 12 -30.55 1.05 -11.52
CA THR A 12 -29.33 1.23 -12.33
C THR A 12 -28.40 2.34 -11.84
N ASN A 13 -28.68 3.00 -10.71
CA ASN A 13 -27.73 3.94 -10.15
C ASN A 13 -26.52 3.15 -9.60
N PRO A 14 -25.28 3.47 -10.03
CA PRO A 14 -24.11 2.85 -9.43
C PRO A 14 -24.12 3.14 -7.93
N ARG A 15 -24.29 2.08 -7.12
CA ARG A 15 -24.41 2.15 -5.66
C ARG A 15 -23.10 2.47 -4.94
N SER A 16 -21.98 2.43 -5.66
CA SER A 16 -20.65 2.64 -5.10
C SER A 16 -19.93 3.73 -5.87
N ILE A 17 -19.74 4.87 -5.23
CA ILE A 17 -18.84 5.92 -5.70
C ILE A 17 -17.45 5.49 -5.24
N PHE A 18 -16.65 4.96 -6.15
CA PHE A 18 -15.25 4.66 -5.83
C PHE A 18 -14.51 5.98 -5.62
N VAL A 19 -14.05 6.23 -4.39
CA VAL A 19 -13.07 7.28 -4.15
C VAL A 19 -11.78 6.83 -4.82
N ARG A 20 -11.33 7.60 -5.80
CA ARG A 20 -10.09 7.33 -6.53
C ARG A 20 -9.05 8.34 -6.09
N GLN A 21 -7.88 7.83 -5.70
CA GLN A 21 -6.69 8.63 -5.50
C GLN A 21 -5.68 8.24 -6.59
N ARG A 22 -5.03 9.22 -7.20
CA ARG A 22 -3.93 8.92 -8.13
C ARG A 22 -2.75 8.41 -7.31
N PHE A 23 -2.15 7.32 -7.78
CA PHE A 23 -0.97 6.75 -7.12
C PHE A 23 0.16 7.77 -6.94
N THR A 24 0.35 8.68 -7.89
CA THR A 24 1.35 9.77 -7.78
C THR A 24 1.05 10.77 -6.67
N ASP A 25 -0.24 11.06 -6.41
CA ASP A 25 -0.62 11.95 -5.31
C ASP A 25 -0.43 11.26 -3.95
N LEU A 26 -0.73 9.96 -3.87
CA LEU A 26 -0.41 9.12 -2.71
C LEU A 26 1.10 9.12 -2.44
N LEU A 27 1.93 8.90 -3.47
CA LEU A 27 3.39 8.90 -3.33
C LEU A 27 3.94 10.25 -2.89
N LYS A 28 3.45 11.36 -3.47
CA LYS A 28 3.85 12.72 -3.06
C LYS A 28 3.53 12.99 -1.61
N TRP A 29 2.33 12.61 -1.17
CA TRP A 29 1.95 12.74 0.24
C TRP A 29 2.86 11.89 1.13
N PHE A 30 3.03 10.61 0.79
CA PHE A 30 3.80 9.65 1.58
C PHE A 30 5.28 10.07 1.75
N LEU A 31 5.95 10.44 0.66
CA LEU A 31 7.34 10.90 0.69
C LEU A 31 7.48 12.30 1.32
N GLY A 32 6.40 13.10 1.29
CA GLY A 32 6.34 14.39 1.98
C GLY A 32 6.18 14.30 3.50
N LEU A 33 5.93 13.10 4.06
CA LEU A 33 5.87 12.92 5.51
C LEU A 33 7.26 13.11 6.14
N PRO A 34 7.36 13.83 7.27
CA PRO A 34 8.64 14.11 7.89
C PRO A 34 9.33 12.82 8.33
N GLY A 35 10.59 12.66 7.91
CA GLY A 35 11.45 11.53 8.28
C GLY A 35 11.25 10.26 7.46
N VAL A 36 10.28 10.20 6.52
CA VAL A 36 10.09 9.00 5.68
C VAL A 36 11.29 8.77 4.75
N GLU A 37 11.71 9.77 3.98
CA GLU A 37 12.85 9.62 3.08
C GLU A 37 14.16 9.34 3.82
N SER A 38 14.39 10.02 4.95
CA SER A 38 15.54 9.76 5.81
C SER A 38 15.54 8.33 6.33
N ALA A 39 14.40 7.84 6.84
CA ALA A 39 14.28 6.47 7.32
C ALA A 39 14.52 5.43 6.22
N ILE A 40 14.07 5.70 4.99
CA ILE A 40 14.34 4.82 3.85
C ILE A 40 15.84 4.75 3.55
N ASN A 41 16.52 5.90 3.51
CA ASN A 41 17.96 5.97 3.21
C ASN A 41 18.79 5.32 4.32
N GLU A 42 18.54 5.67 5.58
CA GLU A 42 19.22 5.08 6.74
C GLU A 42 19.02 3.57 6.81
N PHE A 43 17.79 3.11 6.50
CA PHE A 43 17.51 1.68 6.47
C PHE A 43 18.32 1.00 5.36
N ARG A 44 18.33 1.56 4.15
CA ARG A 44 19.16 1.06 3.04
C ARG A 44 20.64 0.95 3.42
N ASP A 45 21.21 1.97 4.05
CA ASP A 45 22.61 1.98 4.49
C ASP A 45 22.89 0.94 5.61
N LYS A 46 21.90 0.70 6.47
CA LYS A 46 21.98 -0.36 7.47
C LYS A 46 21.95 -1.76 6.85
N LEU A 47 21.22 -1.94 5.74
CA LEU A 47 21.16 -3.22 5.03
C LEU A 47 22.48 -3.52 4.31
N SER A 48 23.14 -2.52 3.72
CA SER A 48 24.44 -2.71 3.06
C SER A 48 25.57 -3.06 4.04
N SER A 49 25.44 -2.67 5.32
CA SER A 49 26.45 -2.92 6.35
C SER A 49 26.27 -4.23 7.15
N ASN A 50 25.07 -4.83 7.18
CA ASN A 50 24.77 -6.02 8.00
C ASN A 50 24.53 -7.29 7.17
N SER A 51 25.61 -7.93 6.70
CA SER A 51 25.51 -9.10 5.81
C SER A 51 25.06 -10.43 6.46
N CYS A 52 25.03 -10.53 7.79
CA CYS A 52 24.95 -11.84 8.47
C CYS A 52 23.57 -12.22 9.05
N LYS A 53 22.59 -11.29 9.11
CA LYS A 53 21.23 -11.61 9.60
C LYS A 53 20.17 -11.16 8.60
N LEU A 54 19.33 -12.10 8.13
CA LEU A 54 18.15 -11.79 7.34
C LEU A 54 17.09 -11.19 8.27
N VAL A 55 17.03 -9.86 8.34
CA VAL A 55 16.11 -9.12 9.24
C VAL A 55 14.81 -8.74 8.52
N ASP A 56 14.83 -8.68 7.19
CA ASP A 56 13.71 -8.19 6.38
C ASP A 56 13.72 -8.82 4.97
N TYR A 57 12.59 -8.73 4.28
CA TYR A 57 12.41 -9.07 2.87
C TYR A 57 13.48 -8.43 1.97
N ASN A 58 13.86 -7.18 2.27
CA ASN A 58 14.89 -6.46 1.52
C ASN A 58 16.30 -7.06 1.64
N HIS A 59 16.58 -7.94 2.61
CA HIS A 59 17.84 -8.71 2.67
C HIS A 59 17.83 -9.98 1.80
N SER A 60 16.68 -10.36 1.25
CA SER A 60 16.57 -11.60 0.51
C SER A 60 17.39 -11.53 -0.78
N ASN A 61 18.31 -12.49 -0.94
CA ASN A 61 19.08 -12.62 -2.18
C ASN A 61 18.15 -12.89 -3.39
N ALA A 62 17.00 -13.53 -3.18
CA ALA A 62 16.00 -13.72 -4.22
C ALA A 62 15.38 -12.39 -4.67
N PHE A 63 15.16 -11.46 -3.75
CA PHE A 63 14.65 -10.13 -4.05
C PHE A 63 15.67 -9.31 -4.86
N HIS A 64 16.93 -9.29 -4.43
CA HIS A 64 18.00 -8.62 -5.18
C HIS A 64 18.21 -9.20 -6.58
N LYS A 65 18.15 -10.54 -6.72
CA LYS A 65 18.21 -11.19 -8.04
C LYS A 65 17.00 -10.83 -8.91
N SER A 66 15.81 -10.77 -8.34
CA SER A 66 14.58 -10.39 -9.07
C SER A 66 14.66 -8.95 -9.58
N LEU A 67 15.18 -8.01 -8.78
CA LEU A 67 15.41 -6.63 -9.21
C LEU A 67 16.52 -6.54 -10.27
N SER A 68 17.65 -7.23 -10.08
CA SER A 68 18.78 -7.14 -11.01
C SER A 68 18.46 -7.73 -12.40
N THR A 69 17.61 -8.76 -12.45
CA THR A 69 17.21 -9.42 -13.71
C THR A 69 16.24 -8.56 -14.52
N ASN A 70 15.39 -7.75 -13.87
CA ASN A 70 14.38 -6.93 -14.54
C ASN A 70 14.84 -5.49 -14.85
N GLY A 71 15.95 -5.05 -14.30
CA GLY A 71 16.49 -3.72 -14.56
C GLY A 71 17.47 -3.30 -13.48
N LYS A 72 18.74 -3.24 -13.85
CA LYS A 72 19.89 -2.67 -13.14
C LYS A 72 19.48 -1.89 -11.86
N LEU A 73 19.75 -2.47 -10.69
CA LEU A 73 19.89 -1.71 -9.46
C LEU A 73 20.99 -0.68 -9.73
N ASN A 74 20.59 0.54 -10.07
CA ASN A 74 21.53 1.62 -10.32
C ASN A 74 22.02 2.09 -8.96
N GLU A 75 22.99 1.38 -8.40
CA GLU A 75 23.63 1.73 -7.11
C GLU A 75 24.20 3.16 -7.12
N ASN A 76 24.41 3.74 -8.31
CA ASN A 76 24.94 5.09 -8.51
C ASN A 76 23.88 6.14 -8.91
N SER A 77 22.58 5.82 -8.86
CA SER A 77 21.54 6.81 -9.19
C SER A 77 20.99 7.45 -7.91
N SER A 78 20.90 8.78 -7.88
CA SER A 78 20.24 9.55 -6.81
C SER A 78 18.72 9.31 -6.72
N SER A 79 18.20 8.29 -7.42
CA SER A 79 16.79 7.95 -7.47
C SER A 79 16.43 6.90 -6.42
N LEU A 80 15.31 7.14 -5.72
CA LEU A 80 14.75 6.20 -4.77
C LEU A 80 14.04 5.05 -5.52
N GLN A 81 14.42 3.81 -5.24
CA GLN A 81 13.76 2.62 -5.79
C GLN A 81 12.79 2.09 -4.74
N LEU A 82 11.50 2.39 -4.93
CA LEU A 82 10.45 2.05 -3.98
C LEU A 82 9.81 0.69 -4.31
N ASN A 83 9.60 -0.10 -3.25
CA ASN A 83 8.98 -1.40 -3.25
C ASN A 83 7.78 -1.36 -2.32
N PHE A 84 6.65 -1.88 -2.79
CA PHE A 84 5.42 -1.90 -2.03
C PHE A 84 4.85 -3.32 -1.99
N SER A 85 4.33 -3.69 -0.81
CA SER A 85 3.43 -4.83 -0.69
C SER A 85 2.00 -4.33 -0.88
N LEU A 86 1.23 -5.00 -1.73
CA LEU A 86 -0.19 -4.76 -1.91
C LEU A 86 -0.98 -5.86 -1.20
N PHE A 87 -1.70 -5.50 -0.15
CA PHE A 87 -2.68 -6.36 0.48
C PHE A 87 -4.06 -6.07 -0.09
N ALA A 88 -4.79 -7.12 -0.45
CA ALA A 88 -6.13 -7.02 -1.02
C ALA A 88 -7.03 -8.10 -0.42
N ASP A 89 -8.12 -7.69 0.22
CA ASP A 89 -9.10 -8.58 0.82
C ASP A 89 -10.52 -8.11 0.49
N TRP A 90 -11.39 -9.05 0.12
CA TRP A 90 -12.80 -8.82 -0.13
C TRP A 90 -13.62 -9.71 0.79
N PHE A 91 -14.33 -9.09 1.73
CA PHE A 91 -15.15 -9.78 2.71
C PHE A 91 -16.59 -9.30 2.69
N ASN A 92 -17.48 -10.17 3.18
CA ASN A 92 -18.89 -9.83 3.35
C ASN A 92 -19.08 -9.18 4.73
N THR A 93 -19.38 -7.87 4.77
CA THR A 93 -19.57 -7.15 6.04
C THR A 93 -20.78 -7.63 6.83
N LEU A 94 -21.73 -8.31 6.17
CA LEU A 94 -22.92 -8.88 6.80
C LEU A 94 -22.72 -10.33 7.28
N GLY A 95 -21.49 -10.85 7.16
CA GLY A 95 -21.13 -12.22 7.49
C GLY A 95 -21.58 -13.25 6.46
N ASN A 96 -20.96 -14.44 6.49
CA ASN A 96 -21.28 -15.53 5.58
C ASN A 96 -22.47 -16.34 6.12
N LYS A 97 -23.69 -15.82 5.93
CA LYS A 97 -24.91 -16.60 6.12
C LYS A 97 -25.32 -17.24 4.80
N ILE A 98 -25.57 -18.55 4.82
CA ILE A 98 -26.19 -19.27 3.71
C ILE A 98 -27.55 -18.60 3.43
N SER A 99 -27.76 -18.10 2.21
CA SER A 99 -28.94 -17.33 1.77
C SER A 99 -29.15 -15.95 2.42
N GLY A 100 -28.14 -15.36 3.06
CA GLY A 100 -28.18 -13.98 3.55
C GLY A 100 -27.94 -12.92 2.46
N LYS A 101 -28.29 -11.67 2.72
CA LYS A 101 -27.93 -10.54 1.86
C LYS A 101 -26.41 -10.43 1.77
N GLN A 102 -25.85 -10.47 0.56
CA GLN A 102 -24.43 -10.31 0.32
C GLN A 102 -24.09 -8.84 0.08
N VAL A 103 -23.17 -8.28 0.87
CA VAL A 103 -22.55 -6.97 0.61
C VAL A 103 -21.05 -7.17 0.61
N SER A 104 -20.43 -7.09 -0.56
CA SER A 104 -18.97 -7.16 -0.67
C SER A 104 -18.38 -5.80 -0.35
N LEU A 105 -17.49 -5.78 0.65
CA LEU A 105 -16.56 -4.68 0.91
C LEU A 105 -15.15 -5.19 0.60
N GLY A 106 -14.35 -4.33 -0.03
CA GLY A 106 -12.94 -4.60 -0.30
C GLY A 106 -12.06 -3.62 0.48
N VAL A 107 -10.92 -4.13 0.97
CA VAL A 107 -9.83 -3.32 1.49
C VAL A 107 -8.62 -3.55 0.62
N LEU A 108 -8.01 -2.45 0.16
CA LEU A 108 -6.70 -2.43 -0.47
C LEU A 108 -5.77 -1.62 0.43
N ALA A 109 -4.65 -2.21 0.85
CA ALA A 109 -3.64 -1.55 1.65
C ALA A 109 -2.28 -1.66 0.98
N LEU A 110 -1.53 -0.56 0.96
CA LEU A 110 -0.22 -0.47 0.32
C LEU A 110 0.83 -0.17 1.38
N THR A 111 1.80 -1.06 1.54
CA THR A 111 2.85 -0.92 2.55
C THR A 111 4.20 -0.73 1.88
N CYS A 112 4.89 0.37 2.17
CA CYS A 112 6.24 0.61 1.65
C CYS A 112 7.26 -0.27 2.36
N LEU A 113 7.85 -1.22 1.65
CA LEU A 113 8.82 -2.16 2.21
C LEU A 113 10.20 -1.52 2.40
N ASN A 114 10.48 -0.35 1.82
CA ASN A 114 11.75 0.34 2.03
C ASN A 114 11.87 1.01 3.40
N LEU A 115 10.78 1.09 4.18
CA LEU A 115 10.83 1.53 5.57
C LEU A 115 11.39 0.43 6.46
N PRO A 116 12.00 0.76 7.61
CA PRO A 116 12.40 -0.24 8.58
C PRO A 116 11.18 -1.02 9.12
N PRO A 117 11.33 -2.32 9.47
CA PRO A 117 10.22 -3.16 9.96
C PRO A 117 9.43 -2.57 11.14
N THR A 118 10.09 -1.76 11.98
CA THR A 118 9.47 -1.06 13.11
C THR A 118 8.51 0.07 12.69
N MET A 119 8.42 0.38 11.39
CA MET A 119 7.68 1.50 10.83
C MET A 119 6.68 1.07 9.75
N GLN A 120 7.00 0.07 8.93
CA GLN A 120 6.22 -0.36 7.75
C GLN A 120 4.69 -0.44 7.99
N TYR A 121 4.26 -1.08 9.07
CA TYR A 121 2.84 -1.36 9.34
C TYR A 121 2.17 -0.38 10.30
N LYS A 122 2.80 0.76 10.61
CA LYS A 122 2.16 1.75 11.46
C LYS A 122 1.11 2.54 10.66
N PRO A 123 -0.08 2.81 11.22
CA PRO A 123 -1.20 3.43 10.49
C PRO A 123 -0.89 4.78 9.84
N GLN A 124 0.10 5.52 10.34
CA GLN A 124 0.49 6.80 9.73
C GLN A 124 1.26 6.64 8.40
N PHE A 125 1.63 5.41 8.01
CA PHE A 125 2.42 5.10 6.81
C PHE A 125 1.73 4.12 5.85
N THR A 126 0.48 3.72 6.13
CA THR A 126 -0.34 2.77 5.34
C THR A 126 -1.72 3.39 5.10
#